data_AF-A0A9P8Y610-F1
#
_entry.id   AF-A0A9P8Y610-F1
#
_cell.length_a   1.000
_cell.length_b   1.000
_cell.length_c   1.000
_cell.angle_alpha   90.00
_cell.angle_beta   90.00
_cell.angle_gamma   90.00
#
_symmetry.space_group_name_H-M   'P 1'
#
loop_
_entity.id
_entity.type
_entity.pdbx_description
1 polymer ?
#
loop_
_entity_poly.entity_id
_entity_poly.type
_entity_poly.pdbx_seq_one_letter_code
_entity_poly.pdbx_strand_id
1 'polypeptide(L)'
;MQPALQANGLSSKTEERPGLLNVSANEAMALFKDRVQGTGAVPGLHLNTVRYRYSLPDEQKIRFRVRTLQKLRRTWKNDETEAKFLNLVRHIESDGCALFGGLVDTSVFERLVLKYDEVLEEAGNKTFMHSYVNFAHHPAFLKDEEYTDAFGHPLLICLIAYLMGGPVRVIDLRGKDTNPININAQDDMLHVDNTPFKEEYKILLTWRRGKAQGASGQNFTFLPGTHKGNRDILVDNCGDPWSTERDSLFVSHEALDGLFQFQETIGVPRRVIEVNYPEKPLAAVFPAGSLVHHRYRNMSGSPRSCIIAAFHLAVRNPGELIHAKFPSGSKRSLLEFLVGFQDGDSDDEFTDIICDNAKRIEEMIWELSSPSAESILVDLQGLAILDFDDTVALTEFLSTSMFYDKHGLLHLILYEDGHEEIRKPARKRIGEMQKDTMALRLAHGCPTSLDLLQPETMRVVADAIVEMAKRPELYPKVPHHNVTFELASLRYLLKDLGEAIFRCEGTETFLCTSLFLFWAGEEIVPYLKESDQAVVRPLLGMFLRNYAAFLLLIEGLN
;
A
#
# COMPACT_ATOMS: atom_id res chain seq x y z
N MET A 1 17.76 35.48 -70.22
CA MET A 1 16.72 34.75 -69.46
C MET A 1 17.09 33.28 -69.47
N GLN A 2 17.09 32.65 -68.30
CA GLN A 2 17.65 31.31 -68.01
C GLN A 2 17.17 30.19 -68.96
N PRO A 3 18.05 29.20 -69.26
CA PRO A 3 17.68 27.81 -69.53
C PRO A 3 17.73 26.98 -68.22
N ALA A 4 16.77 26.10 -67.95
CA ALA A 4 16.77 24.65 -68.26
C ALA A 4 17.74 23.85 -67.35
N LEU A 5 17.51 22.64 -66.84
CA LEU A 5 16.67 21.52 -67.22
C LEU A 5 16.72 20.48 -66.06
N GLN A 6 15.81 19.52 -66.11
CA GLN A 6 15.65 18.33 -65.27
C GLN A 6 16.92 17.50 -65.02
N ALA A 7 16.97 16.75 -63.91
CA ALA A 7 17.24 15.29 -63.91
C ALA A 7 17.10 14.64 -62.52
N ASN A 8 16.26 13.60 -62.49
CA ASN A 8 16.37 12.29 -61.83
C ASN A 8 17.27 12.06 -60.60
N GLY A 9 16.58 11.58 -59.56
CA GLY A 9 16.89 10.46 -58.65
C GLY A 9 18.24 9.75 -58.69
N LEU A 10 18.81 9.59 -57.50
CA LEU A 10 19.62 8.45 -57.10
C LEU A 10 19.40 8.15 -55.62
N SER A 11 19.13 6.88 -55.36
CA SER A 11 18.95 6.22 -54.07
C SER A 11 20.27 6.14 -53.30
N SER A 12 20.24 6.43 -52.00
CA SER A 12 21.13 5.79 -51.03
C SER A 12 20.30 5.30 -49.85
N LYS A 13 20.14 3.99 -49.78
CA LYS A 13 19.67 3.27 -48.58
C LYS A 13 20.63 3.58 -47.42
N THR A 14 20.08 4.07 -46.31
CA THR A 14 20.69 3.94 -44.99
C THR A 14 19.72 3.17 -44.11
N GLU A 15 20.24 2.08 -43.56
CA GLU A 15 19.56 1.12 -42.72
C GLU A 15 18.96 1.78 -41.48
N GLU A 16 17.68 1.51 -41.24
CA GLU A 16 17.01 1.81 -39.97
C GLU A 16 17.59 0.93 -38.86
N ARG A 17 18.30 1.56 -37.92
CA ARG A 17 18.50 1.02 -36.57
C ARG A 17 17.24 1.32 -35.74
N PRO A 18 16.76 0.41 -34.87
CA PRO A 18 15.65 0.71 -33.97
C PRO A 18 16.09 1.76 -32.96
N GLY A 19 15.52 2.95 -33.07
CA GLY A 19 15.84 4.13 -32.28
C GLY A 19 15.21 4.11 -30.88
N LEU A 20 15.97 4.66 -29.93
CA LEU A 20 15.57 5.09 -28.60
C LEU A 20 14.13 5.62 -28.53
N LEU A 21 13.45 5.29 -27.43
CA LEU A 21 12.20 5.89 -26.96
C LEU A 21 12.18 7.42 -27.15
N ASN A 22 11.52 7.88 -28.20
CA ASN A 22 11.22 9.29 -28.44
C ASN A 22 10.01 9.69 -27.60
N VAL A 23 10.23 10.08 -26.35
CA VAL A 23 9.25 10.92 -25.62
C VAL A 23 9.63 12.37 -25.91
N SER A 24 8.71 13.11 -26.51
CA SER A 24 8.98 14.49 -26.90
C SER A 24 9.19 15.37 -25.66
N ALA A 25 10.02 16.42 -25.77
CA ALA A 25 10.20 17.40 -24.69
C ALA A 25 8.85 18.02 -24.25
N ASN A 26 7.87 18.07 -25.15
CA ASN A 26 6.51 18.55 -24.86
C ASN A 26 5.69 17.56 -24.03
N GLU A 27 5.84 16.25 -24.20
CA GLU A 27 5.19 15.22 -23.37
C GLU A 27 5.80 15.14 -21.97
N ALA A 28 7.13 15.28 -21.86
CA ALA A 28 7.79 15.43 -20.57
C ALA A 28 7.32 16.70 -19.84
N MET A 29 7.10 17.80 -20.57
CA MET A 29 6.57 19.06 -20.01
C MET A 29 5.07 18.99 -19.69
N ALA A 30 4.29 18.17 -20.39
CA ALA A 30 2.87 17.94 -20.11
C ALA A 30 2.69 17.11 -18.83
N LEU A 31 3.46 16.02 -18.67
CA LEU A 31 3.56 15.25 -17.43
C LEU A 31 4.04 16.12 -16.25
N PHE A 32 4.87 17.13 -16.53
CA PHE A 32 5.34 18.09 -15.54
C PHE A 32 4.27 19.15 -15.18
N LYS A 33 3.50 19.65 -16.15
CA LYS A 33 2.36 20.56 -15.88
C LYS A 33 1.27 19.91 -15.04
N ASP A 34 1.01 18.62 -15.29
CA ASP A 34 0.04 17.83 -14.52
C ASP A 34 0.49 17.66 -13.05
N ARG A 35 1.80 17.47 -12.82
CA ARG A 35 2.41 17.42 -11.48
C ARG A 35 2.36 18.75 -10.71
N VAL A 36 2.39 19.88 -11.41
CA VAL A 36 2.43 21.23 -10.80
C VAL A 36 1.03 21.79 -10.53
N GLN A 37 0.02 21.35 -11.27
CA GLN A 37 -1.34 21.91 -11.24
C GLN A 37 -2.37 21.06 -10.51
N GLY A 38 -1.99 20.06 -9.70
CA GLY A 38 -2.92 19.18 -8.98
C GLY A 38 -4.04 19.92 -8.22
N THR A 39 -5.21 20.04 -8.85
CA THR A 39 -6.42 20.69 -8.32
C THR A 39 -7.41 19.69 -7.71
N GLY A 40 -6.96 18.52 -7.28
CA GLY A 40 -7.76 17.59 -6.48
C GLY A 40 -7.72 18.01 -5.02
N ALA A 41 -8.67 18.85 -4.59
CA ALA A 41 -8.84 19.15 -3.17
C ALA A 41 -9.47 17.93 -2.49
N VAL A 42 -8.64 17.19 -1.77
CA VAL A 42 -9.05 16.15 -0.83
C VAL A 42 -9.07 16.77 0.57
N PRO A 43 -10.10 16.54 1.40
CA PRO A 43 -10.07 16.96 2.79
C PRO A 43 -8.84 16.44 3.54
N GLY A 44 -7.99 17.35 4.03
CA GLY A 44 -6.70 17.04 4.68
C GLY A 44 -5.46 17.10 3.75
N LEU A 45 -5.63 17.56 2.50
CA LEU A 45 -4.56 17.86 1.54
C LEU A 45 -4.83 19.21 0.86
N HIS A 46 -4.64 20.32 1.57
CA HIS A 46 -4.98 21.70 1.17
C HIS A 46 -3.80 22.68 1.04
N LEU A 47 -2.54 22.26 1.25
CA LEU A 47 -1.36 23.07 0.97
C LEU A 47 -0.35 22.33 0.08
N ASN A 48 0.00 22.92 -1.06
CA ASN A 48 1.08 22.41 -1.91
C ASN A 48 2.42 22.52 -1.16
N THR A 49 2.90 21.41 -0.60
CA THR A 49 4.19 21.33 0.09
C THR A 49 5.38 21.25 -0.85
N VAL A 50 5.21 20.96 -2.14
CA VAL A 50 6.32 20.92 -3.12
C VAL A 50 7.12 22.21 -3.10
N ARG A 51 6.46 23.38 -3.00
CA ARG A 51 7.14 24.68 -2.97
C ARG A 51 7.99 24.90 -1.70
N TYR A 52 7.72 24.15 -0.64
CA TYR A 52 8.43 24.21 0.63
C TYR A 52 9.40 23.04 0.82
N ARG A 53 9.35 22.02 -0.04
CA ARG A 53 10.38 20.97 -0.08
C ARG A 53 11.66 21.56 -0.66
N TYR A 54 12.74 21.48 0.10
CA TYR A 54 14.08 21.86 -0.33
C TYR A 54 14.63 20.86 -1.37
N SER A 55 14.06 20.90 -2.57
CA SER A 55 14.54 20.14 -3.72
C SER A 55 15.65 20.88 -4.45
N LEU A 56 16.40 20.17 -5.29
CA LEU A 56 17.29 20.81 -6.25
C LEU A 56 16.50 21.37 -7.44
N PRO A 57 16.94 22.48 -8.05
CA PRO A 57 16.39 22.95 -9.32
C PRO A 57 16.43 21.84 -10.38
N ASP A 58 15.43 21.79 -11.26
CA ASP A 58 15.29 20.72 -12.25
C ASP A 58 16.52 20.59 -13.16
N GLU A 59 17.12 21.70 -13.55
CA GLU A 59 18.34 21.69 -14.37
C GLU A 59 19.49 20.95 -13.68
N GLN A 60 19.63 21.13 -12.36
CA GLN A 60 20.66 20.43 -11.58
C GLN A 60 20.34 18.93 -11.48
N LYS A 61 19.08 18.58 -11.20
CA LYS A 61 18.63 17.17 -11.16
C LYS A 61 18.88 16.47 -12.50
N ILE A 62 18.53 17.11 -13.61
CA ILE A 62 18.75 16.59 -14.97
C ILE A 62 20.25 16.43 -15.24
N ARG A 63 21.06 17.45 -14.93
CA ARG A 63 22.51 17.41 -15.13
C ARG A 63 23.15 16.25 -14.38
N PHE A 64 22.79 16.06 -13.11
CA PHE A 64 23.26 14.93 -12.30
C PHE A 64 22.87 13.59 -12.93
N ARG A 65 21.58 13.40 -13.25
CA ARG A 65 21.06 12.16 -13.85
C ARG A 65 21.77 11.81 -15.15
N VAL A 66 21.90 12.78 -16.07
CA VAL A 66 22.57 12.59 -17.36
C VAL A 66 24.04 12.23 -17.15
N ARG A 67 24.74 12.92 -16.25
CA ARG A 67 26.15 12.67 -15.95
C ARG A 67 26.37 11.27 -15.36
N THR A 68 25.53 10.88 -14.40
CA THR A 68 25.60 9.56 -13.75
C THR A 68 25.38 8.44 -14.76
N LEU A 69 24.32 8.53 -15.58
CA LEU A 69 24.08 7.53 -16.65
C LEU A 69 25.22 7.50 -17.66
N GLN A 70 25.74 8.65 -18.09
CA GLN A 70 26.87 8.71 -19.02
C GLN A 70 28.12 8.01 -18.49
N LYS A 71 28.41 8.13 -17.19
CA LYS A 71 29.55 7.43 -16.60
C LYS A 71 29.28 5.93 -16.42
N LEU A 72 28.09 5.55 -15.95
CA LEU A 72 27.69 4.13 -15.80
C LEU A 72 27.76 3.36 -17.13
N ARG A 73 27.25 3.94 -18.22
CA ARG A 73 27.30 3.37 -19.58
C ARG A 73 28.70 3.01 -20.07
N ARG A 74 29.75 3.65 -19.54
CA ARG A 74 31.13 3.35 -19.94
C ARG A 74 31.60 1.99 -19.41
N THR A 75 30.97 1.51 -18.34
CA THR A 75 31.33 0.27 -17.66
C THR A 75 30.33 -0.84 -17.96
N TRP A 76 29.04 -0.51 -18.13
CA TRP A 76 28.02 -1.47 -18.50
C TRP A 76 28.34 -2.15 -19.83
N LYS A 77 28.20 -3.47 -19.84
CA LYS A 77 28.51 -4.32 -20.99
C LYS A 77 27.30 -4.52 -21.90
N ASN A 78 26.09 -4.42 -21.35
CA ASN A 78 24.87 -4.65 -22.10
C ASN A 78 24.14 -3.34 -22.38
N ASP A 79 23.85 -3.09 -23.66
CA ASP A 79 23.19 -1.87 -24.14
C ASP A 79 21.77 -1.68 -23.56
N GLU A 80 21.12 -2.76 -23.11
CA GLU A 80 19.78 -2.71 -22.50
C GLU A 80 19.81 -2.39 -21.00
N THR A 81 20.99 -2.42 -20.34
CA THR A 81 21.12 -2.23 -18.89
C THR A 81 20.53 -0.88 -18.45
N GLU A 82 20.74 0.18 -19.22
CA GLU A 82 20.13 1.48 -18.93
C GLU A 82 18.62 1.44 -18.99
N ALA A 83 18.04 0.84 -20.03
CA ALA A 83 16.59 0.77 -20.19
C ALA A 83 15.96 0.03 -19.02
N LYS A 84 16.61 -1.05 -18.54
CA LYS A 84 16.19 -1.80 -17.36
C LYS A 84 16.34 -0.99 -16.06
N PHE A 85 17.45 -0.27 -15.88
CA PHE A 85 17.63 0.65 -14.76
C PHE A 85 16.52 1.71 -14.72
N LEU A 86 16.26 2.36 -15.84
CA LEU A 86 15.19 3.34 -15.97
C LEU A 86 13.81 2.71 -15.76
N ASN A 87 13.63 1.41 -16.07
CA ASN A 87 12.40 0.71 -15.73
C ASN A 87 12.22 0.54 -14.22
N LEU A 88 13.29 0.20 -13.48
CA LEU A 88 13.25 0.18 -12.00
C LEU A 88 12.91 1.55 -11.42
N VAL A 89 13.49 2.62 -11.98
CA VAL A 89 13.12 4.01 -11.62
C VAL A 89 11.62 4.24 -11.85
N ARG A 90 11.10 3.86 -13.02
CA ARG A 90 9.66 4.00 -13.33
C ARG A 90 8.76 3.20 -12.38
N HIS A 91 9.17 2.01 -11.94
CA HIS A 91 8.41 1.25 -10.94
C HIS A 91 8.28 2.04 -9.63
N ILE A 92 9.39 2.59 -9.12
CA ILE A 92 9.37 3.44 -7.91
C ILE A 92 8.56 4.71 -8.15
N GLU A 93 8.69 5.38 -9.30
CA GLU A 93 7.92 6.60 -9.60
C GLU A 93 6.42 6.33 -9.79
N SER A 94 6.04 5.15 -10.30
CA SER A 94 4.65 4.78 -10.55
C SER A 94 3.91 4.55 -9.25
N ASP A 95 4.42 3.63 -8.43
CA ASP A 95 3.74 3.14 -7.23
C ASP A 95 4.22 3.84 -5.95
N GLY A 96 5.35 4.52 -5.99
CA GLY A 96 5.95 5.18 -4.83
C GLY A 96 6.75 4.24 -3.95
N CYS A 97 6.77 2.95 -4.25
CA CYS A 97 7.59 1.97 -3.58
C CYS A 97 8.03 0.87 -4.56
N ALA A 98 9.24 0.36 -4.38
CA ALA A 98 9.65 -0.91 -4.97
C ALA A 98 10.22 -1.83 -3.90
N LEU A 99 9.96 -3.13 -4.06
CA LEU A 99 10.33 -4.17 -3.11
C LEU A 99 11.37 -5.11 -3.74
N PHE A 100 12.51 -5.22 -3.10
CA PHE A 100 13.64 -6.02 -3.57
C PHE A 100 13.93 -7.15 -2.59
N GLY A 101 13.95 -8.38 -3.06
CA GLY A 101 14.36 -9.55 -2.29
C GLY A 101 15.65 -10.14 -2.82
N GLY A 102 16.42 -10.80 -1.96
CA GLY A 102 17.62 -11.54 -2.37
C GLY A 102 18.80 -10.69 -2.86
N LEU A 103 18.86 -9.40 -2.53
CA LEU A 103 19.95 -8.49 -2.97
C LEU A 103 21.37 -8.92 -2.54
N VAL A 104 21.45 -9.81 -1.55
CA VAL A 104 22.67 -10.48 -1.12
C VAL A 104 22.36 -11.95 -0.92
N ASP A 105 23.38 -12.80 -1.03
CA ASP A 105 23.26 -14.23 -0.79
C ASP A 105 22.66 -14.52 0.60
N THR A 106 21.85 -15.57 0.70
CA THR A 106 21.23 -15.98 1.97
C THR A 106 22.26 -16.12 3.11
N SER A 107 23.46 -16.66 2.84
CA SER A 107 24.51 -16.81 3.86
C SER A 107 25.10 -15.48 4.34
N VAL A 108 25.15 -14.47 3.47
CA VAL A 108 25.53 -13.09 3.83
C VAL A 108 24.47 -12.50 4.75
N PHE A 109 23.19 -12.70 4.41
CA PHE A 109 22.08 -12.22 5.22
C PHE A 109 22.04 -12.89 6.60
N GLU A 110 22.35 -14.18 6.71
CA GLU A 110 22.45 -14.86 8.01
C GLU A 110 23.52 -14.23 8.91
N ARG A 111 24.65 -13.78 8.35
CA ARG A 111 25.68 -13.04 9.10
C ARG A 111 25.19 -11.68 9.57
N LEU A 112 24.43 -10.94 8.73
CA LEU A 112 23.75 -9.72 9.14
C LEU A 112 22.86 -9.98 10.36
N VAL A 113 22.01 -11.01 10.30
CA VAL A 113 21.07 -11.33 11.37
C VAL A 113 21.80 -11.58 12.68
N LEU A 114 22.86 -12.38 12.65
CA LEU A 114 23.67 -12.66 13.84
C LEU A 114 24.27 -11.38 14.43
N LYS A 115 24.89 -10.52 13.60
CA LYS A 115 25.49 -9.27 14.07
C LYS A 115 24.47 -8.23 14.54
N TYR A 116 23.32 -8.19 13.88
CA TYR A 116 22.21 -7.35 14.30
C TYR A 116 21.70 -7.78 15.67
N ASP A 117 21.47 -9.07 15.88
CA ASP A 117 20.95 -9.63 17.14
C ASP A 117 21.95 -9.37 18.29
N GLU A 118 23.26 -9.54 18.05
CA GLU A 118 24.32 -9.19 19.01
C GLU A 118 24.24 -7.72 19.44
N VAL A 119 24.18 -6.78 18.49
CA VAL A 119 24.12 -5.34 18.78
C VAL A 119 22.82 -4.96 19.50
N LEU A 120 21.70 -5.55 19.09
CA LEU A 120 20.41 -5.25 19.69
C LEU A 120 20.30 -5.81 21.12
N GLU A 121 20.89 -6.97 21.40
CA GLU A 121 20.95 -7.54 22.75
C GLU A 121 21.78 -6.67 23.70
N GLU A 122 22.92 -6.17 23.21
CA GLU A 122 23.87 -5.34 23.95
C GLU A 122 23.34 -3.91 24.21
N ALA A 123 22.83 -3.25 23.17
CA ALA A 123 22.57 -1.81 23.19
C ALA A 123 21.11 -1.41 22.89
N GLY A 124 20.25 -2.37 22.57
CA GLY A 124 18.83 -2.10 22.28
C GLY A 124 18.09 -1.59 23.52
N ASN A 125 17.29 -0.53 23.35
CA ASN A 125 16.37 -0.12 24.41
C ASN A 125 15.24 -1.17 24.51
N LYS A 126 15.18 -1.93 25.62
CA LYS A 126 14.21 -3.04 25.75
C LYS A 126 12.82 -2.51 26.12
N THR A 127 12.21 -1.70 25.25
CA THR A 127 10.89 -1.10 25.51
C THR A 127 9.75 -2.08 25.15
N PHE A 128 8.57 -1.86 25.74
CA PHE A 128 7.43 -2.77 25.57
C PHE A 128 6.97 -2.91 24.11
N MET A 129 6.92 -1.81 23.36
CA MET A 129 6.36 -1.80 21.99
C MET A 129 7.33 -2.30 20.92
N HIS A 130 8.63 -2.05 21.13
CA HIS A 130 9.70 -2.44 20.23
C HIS A 130 11.06 -2.32 20.93
N SER A 131 12.04 -3.10 20.49
CA SER A 131 13.44 -2.79 20.82
C SER A 131 14.01 -1.90 19.74
N TYR A 132 14.78 -0.87 20.12
CA TYR A 132 15.39 0.07 19.18
C TYR A 132 16.88 0.23 19.44
N VAL A 133 17.66 0.33 18.36
CA VAL A 133 19.07 0.70 18.39
C VAL A 133 19.38 1.76 17.33
N ASN A 134 20.20 2.75 17.69
CA ASN A 134 20.74 3.74 16.75
C ASN A 134 22.15 3.29 16.33
N PHE A 135 22.31 2.88 15.07
CA PHE A 135 23.58 2.34 14.58
C PHE A 135 24.67 3.40 14.41
N ALA A 136 24.36 4.69 14.48
CA ALA A 136 25.38 5.74 14.55
C ALA A 136 26.34 5.54 15.74
N HIS A 137 25.89 4.89 16.81
CA HIS A 137 26.72 4.55 17.96
C HIS A 137 27.50 3.22 17.80
N HIS A 138 27.31 2.51 16.68
CA HIS A 138 27.91 1.21 16.40
C HIS A 138 28.68 1.24 15.06
N PRO A 139 29.75 2.05 14.95
CA PRO A 139 30.47 2.22 13.69
C PRO A 139 31.15 0.93 13.20
N ALA A 140 31.43 -0.04 14.08
CA ALA A 140 31.95 -1.35 13.67
C ALA A 140 30.92 -2.13 12.83
N PHE A 141 29.65 -2.14 13.26
CA PHE A 141 28.55 -2.76 12.51
C PHE A 141 28.36 -2.08 11.14
N LEU A 142 28.45 -0.75 11.11
CA LEU A 142 28.31 0.02 9.87
C LEU A 142 29.52 -0.07 8.93
N LYS A 143 30.65 -0.64 9.34
CA LYS A 143 31.85 -0.75 8.50
C LYS A 143 32.14 -2.18 8.06
N ASP A 144 31.26 -3.10 8.41
CA ASP A 144 31.45 -4.51 8.10
C ASP A 144 31.02 -4.81 6.66
N GLU A 145 32.00 -4.89 5.76
CA GLU A 145 31.75 -5.15 4.34
C GLU A 145 31.16 -6.55 4.08
N GLU A 146 31.13 -7.45 5.08
CA GLU A 146 30.59 -8.80 4.89
C GLU A 146 29.09 -8.82 4.62
N TYR A 147 28.33 -7.83 5.08
CA TYR A 147 26.86 -7.83 4.99
C TYR A 147 26.22 -6.46 4.73
N THR A 148 27.00 -5.39 4.73
CA THR A 148 26.47 -4.02 4.59
C THR A 148 25.70 -3.77 3.30
N ASP A 149 25.99 -4.52 2.24
CA ASP A 149 25.20 -4.48 1.01
C ASP A 149 23.73 -4.84 1.22
N ALA A 150 23.37 -5.60 2.26
CA ALA A 150 21.98 -5.92 2.56
C ALA A 150 21.10 -4.68 2.79
N PHE A 151 21.67 -3.60 3.34
CA PHE A 151 20.97 -2.33 3.61
C PHE A 151 21.61 -1.11 2.91
N GLY A 152 22.71 -1.32 2.18
CA GLY A 152 23.46 -0.29 1.45
C GLY A 152 23.77 -0.66 0.01
N HIS A 153 23.04 -1.60 -0.59
CA HIS A 153 23.34 -2.14 -1.92
C HIS A 153 23.52 -1.04 -2.98
N PRO A 154 24.60 -1.06 -3.80
CA PRO A 154 24.89 0.00 -4.76
C PRO A 154 23.76 0.33 -5.74
N LEU A 155 22.99 -0.68 -6.18
CA LEU A 155 21.81 -0.47 -7.03
C LEU A 155 20.77 0.42 -6.33
N LEU A 156 20.42 0.14 -5.07
CA LEU A 156 19.40 0.90 -4.35
C LEU A 156 19.85 2.33 -4.11
N ILE A 157 21.12 2.52 -3.74
CA ILE A 157 21.71 3.86 -3.56
C ILE A 157 21.73 4.64 -4.87
N CYS A 158 22.06 3.98 -5.99
CA CYS A 158 22.03 4.60 -7.31
C CYS A 158 20.61 5.01 -7.72
N LEU A 159 19.60 4.15 -7.45
CA LEU A 159 18.19 4.47 -7.71
C LEU A 159 17.72 5.68 -6.89
N ILE A 160 18.01 5.70 -5.59
CA ILE A 160 17.65 6.82 -4.70
C ILE A 160 18.32 8.12 -5.16
N ALA A 161 19.64 8.09 -5.41
CA ALA A 161 20.37 9.27 -5.87
C ALA A 161 19.86 9.77 -7.23
N TYR A 162 19.52 8.86 -8.15
CA TYR A 162 18.91 9.21 -9.43
C TYR A 162 17.54 9.87 -9.25
N LEU A 163 16.67 9.30 -8.41
CA LEU A 163 15.34 9.83 -8.10
C LEU A 163 15.43 11.22 -7.47
N MET A 164 16.29 11.40 -6.46
CA MET A 164 16.51 12.69 -5.79
C MET A 164 17.26 13.71 -6.67
N GLY A 165 18.03 13.23 -7.65
CA GLY A 165 18.77 14.06 -8.61
C GLY A 165 20.06 14.65 -8.07
N GLY A 166 20.72 13.97 -7.12
CA GLY A 166 22.00 14.40 -6.57
C GLY A 166 22.61 13.35 -5.63
N PRO A 167 23.84 13.58 -5.12
CA PRO A 167 24.46 12.75 -4.11
C PRO A 167 23.62 12.69 -2.84
N VAL A 168 23.58 11.52 -2.22
CA VAL A 168 22.83 11.28 -1.01
C VAL A 168 23.75 10.89 0.14
N ARG A 169 23.27 11.13 1.36
CA ARG A 169 23.89 10.66 2.58
C ARG A 169 22.86 10.02 3.48
N VAL A 170 23.33 9.14 4.36
CA VAL A 170 22.51 8.59 5.43
C VAL A 170 22.39 9.63 6.54
N ILE A 171 21.17 9.99 6.90
CA ILE A 171 20.88 10.94 8.00
C ILE A 171 20.44 10.24 9.27
N ASP A 172 19.95 9.00 9.15
CA ASP A 172 19.48 8.16 10.24
C ASP A 172 19.61 6.69 9.81
N LEU A 173 20.14 5.84 10.69
CA LEU A 173 20.24 4.40 10.47
C LEU A 173 19.97 3.68 11.79
N ARG A 174 18.88 2.94 11.84
CA ARG A 174 18.37 2.35 13.08
C ARG A 174 17.83 0.94 12.89
N GLY A 175 18.01 0.13 13.92
CA GLY A 175 17.43 -1.20 14.04
C GLY A 175 16.17 -1.17 14.89
N LYS A 176 15.17 -1.95 14.51
CA LYS A 176 13.94 -2.12 15.30
C LYS A 176 13.48 -3.58 15.32
N ASP A 177 13.27 -4.11 16.51
CA ASP A 177 12.59 -5.38 16.74
C ASP A 177 11.18 -5.17 17.24
N THR A 178 10.27 -6.00 16.74
CA THR A 178 8.84 -5.86 17.01
C THR A 178 8.22 -7.23 17.22
N ASN A 179 7.39 -7.33 18.25
CA ASN A 179 6.54 -8.49 18.45
C ASN A 179 5.17 -8.23 17.78
N PRO A 180 4.47 -9.29 17.34
CA PRO A 180 3.06 -9.17 16.96
C PRO A 180 2.25 -8.62 18.13
N ILE A 181 1.67 -7.45 17.93
CA ILE A 181 0.83 -6.75 18.89
C ILE A 181 -0.14 -5.85 18.11
N ASN A 182 -1.39 -5.81 18.55
CA ASN A 182 -2.35 -4.80 18.10
C ASN A 182 -2.37 -3.66 19.14
N ILE A 183 -1.87 -2.49 18.76
CA ILE A 183 -1.85 -1.29 19.59
C ILE A 183 -1.95 -0.04 18.71
N ASN A 184 -2.77 0.92 19.15
CA ASN A 184 -2.86 2.24 18.55
C ASN A 184 -1.80 3.16 19.18
N ALA A 185 -0.61 3.22 18.57
CA ALA A 185 0.36 4.27 18.86
C ALA A 185 0.55 5.21 17.65
N GLN A 186 1.15 6.37 17.88
CA GLN A 186 1.28 7.43 16.87
C GLN A 186 2.01 6.96 15.60
N ASP A 187 3.09 6.18 15.76
CA ASP A 187 3.89 5.59 14.68
C ASP A 187 3.19 4.40 13.96
N ASP A 188 1.97 4.07 14.39
CA ASP A 188 1.23 2.84 14.02
C ASP A 188 -0.02 3.11 13.18
N MET A 189 -0.38 4.37 13.00
CA MET A 189 -1.48 4.79 12.13
C MET A 189 -0.97 5.06 10.71
N LEU A 190 -1.86 5.11 9.72
CA LEU A 190 -1.51 5.58 8.37
C LEU A 190 -0.90 6.98 8.44
N HIS A 191 0.30 7.14 7.89
CA HIS A 191 1.03 8.39 7.97
C HIS A 191 1.99 8.60 6.79
N VAL A 192 2.51 9.81 6.70
CA VAL A 192 3.79 10.10 6.02
C VAL A 192 4.82 10.46 7.08
N ASP A 193 6.10 10.22 6.84
CA ASP A 193 7.11 10.65 7.79
C ASP A 193 7.13 12.18 7.92
N ASN A 194 7.37 12.69 9.13
CA ASN A 194 7.34 14.12 9.42
C ASN A 194 8.58 14.88 8.91
N THR A 195 8.76 14.89 7.59
CA THR A 195 9.84 15.59 6.88
C THR A 195 9.28 16.52 5.79
N PRO A 196 8.31 17.39 6.12
CA PRO A 196 7.53 18.16 5.12
C PRO A 196 8.38 19.02 4.19
N PHE A 197 9.53 19.46 4.70
CA PHE A 197 10.41 20.42 4.04
C PHE A 197 11.59 19.75 3.36
N LYS A 198 11.78 18.43 3.51
CA LYS A 198 12.94 17.72 2.97
C LYS A 198 12.49 16.58 2.08
N GLU A 199 13.17 16.40 0.94
CA GLU A 199 13.06 15.14 0.22
C GLU A 199 13.82 14.07 1.03
N GLU A 200 13.09 13.06 1.51
CA GLU A 200 13.65 11.92 2.23
C GLU A 200 13.22 10.62 1.56
N TYR A 201 14.20 9.80 1.22
CA TYR A 201 13.99 8.40 0.83
C TYR A 201 14.39 7.48 1.97
N LYS A 202 13.73 6.34 2.07
CA LYS A 202 14.10 5.28 3.00
C LYS A 202 14.36 3.97 2.27
N ILE A 203 15.34 3.25 2.78
CA ILE A 203 15.44 1.80 2.63
C ILE A 203 14.94 1.19 3.93
N LEU A 204 13.87 0.41 3.85
CA LEU A 204 13.35 -0.39 4.96
C LEU A 204 13.63 -1.86 4.65
N LEU A 205 14.63 -2.44 5.32
CA LEU A 205 14.96 -3.85 5.22
C LEU A 205 14.23 -4.61 6.33
N THR A 206 13.38 -5.57 5.99
CA THR A 206 12.57 -6.35 6.95
C THR A 206 12.81 -7.85 6.83
N TRP A 207 12.85 -8.53 7.97
CA TRP A 207 12.95 -9.99 8.06
C TRP A 207 12.30 -10.52 9.34
N ARG A 208 12.11 -11.84 9.40
CA ARG A 208 11.70 -12.55 10.61
C ARG A 208 12.84 -12.59 11.61
N ARG A 209 12.61 -12.13 12.84
CA ARG A 209 13.65 -12.06 13.88
C ARG A 209 14.41 -13.39 14.03
N GLY A 210 15.74 -13.31 14.04
CA GLY A 210 16.65 -14.45 14.16
C GLY A 210 16.71 -15.38 12.94
N LYS A 211 16.11 -15.02 11.80
CA LYS A 211 16.11 -15.86 10.58
C LYS A 211 16.29 -15.03 9.31
N ALA A 212 17.03 -15.55 8.32
CA ALA A 212 17.08 -15.01 6.96
C ALA A 212 15.80 -15.38 6.17
N GLN A 213 14.65 -14.96 6.69
CA GLN A 213 13.33 -15.19 6.11
C GLN A 213 12.54 -13.88 6.13
N GLY A 214 11.55 -13.74 5.27
CA GLY A 214 10.73 -12.54 5.25
C GLY A 214 9.84 -12.41 6.48
N ALA A 215 9.36 -11.20 6.70
CA ALA A 215 8.39 -10.93 7.75
C ALA A 215 7.03 -11.56 7.40
N SER A 216 6.31 -12.03 8.42
CA SER A 216 4.94 -12.59 8.28
C SER A 216 3.93 -11.94 9.22
N GLY A 217 4.35 -10.89 9.92
CA GLY A 217 3.58 -10.19 10.94
C GLY A 217 4.19 -8.82 11.17
N GLN A 218 3.36 -7.86 11.58
CA GLN A 218 3.75 -6.46 11.69
C GLN A 218 4.30 -5.93 10.35
N ASN A 219 3.64 -6.21 9.22
CA ASN A 219 4.19 -5.98 7.89
C ASN A 219 4.20 -4.49 7.51
N PHE A 220 5.11 -4.12 6.62
CA PHE A 220 5.09 -2.78 6.01
C PHE A 220 3.87 -2.70 5.08
N THR A 221 3.11 -1.62 5.18
CA THR A 221 1.91 -1.41 4.39
C THR A 221 1.90 0.01 3.83
N PHE A 222 1.50 0.17 2.58
CA PHE A 222 1.49 1.48 1.92
C PHE A 222 0.39 1.59 0.88
N LEU A 223 0.08 2.83 0.51
CA LEU A 223 -0.91 3.17 -0.52
C LEU A 223 -0.18 3.63 -1.78
N PRO A 224 -0.18 2.82 -2.85
CA PRO A 224 0.51 3.16 -4.08
C PRO A 224 0.08 4.50 -4.67
N GLY A 225 1.01 5.23 -5.25
CA GLY A 225 0.74 6.49 -5.95
C GLY A 225 0.59 7.72 -5.05
N THR A 226 0.36 7.55 -3.74
CA THR A 226 0.14 8.66 -2.80
C THR A 226 1.34 9.60 -2.66
N HIS A 227 2.56 9.13 -2.97
CA HIS A 227 3.77 9.96 -3.04
C HIS A 227 3.73 11.07 -4.08
N LYS A 228 2.84 10.97 -5.08
CA LYS A 228 2.59 12.03 -6.08
C LYS A 228 1.76 13.17 -5.49
N GLY A 229 1.12 12.95 -4.35
CA GLY A 229 0.33 13.93 -3.63
C GLY A 229 1.17 14.85 -2.74
N ASN A 230 0.47 15.81 -2.14
CA ASN A 230 1.03 16.76 -1.18
C ASN A 230 0.30 16.64 0.13
N ARG A 231 1.03 16.52 1.23
CA ARG A 231 0.44 16.63 2.56
C ARG A 231 0.19 18.08 2.94
N ASP A 232 -0.75 18.29 3.86
CA ASP A 232 -0.94 19.58 4.52
C ASP A 232 0.24 19.97 5.42
N ILE A 233 0.47 21.28 5.48
CA ILE A 233 1.31 21.90 6.52
C ILE A 233 0.61 23.15 7.02
N LEU A 234 0.97 23.54 8.23
CA LEU A 234 0.43 24.71 8.89
C LEU A 234 1.27 25.94 8.54
N VAL A 235 0.65 27.11 8.69
CA VAL A 235 1.31 28.41 8.52
C VAL A 235 1.09 29.19 9.79
N ASP A 236 2.14 29.81 10.33
CA ASP A 236 2.02 30.65 11.51
C ASP A 236 1.49 32.06 11.16
N ASN A 237 1.36 32.93 12.15
CA ASN A 237 0.85 34.29 11.96
C ASN A 237 1.76 35.18 11.08
N CYS A 238 3.02 34.78 10.89
CA CYS A 238 4.00 35.49 10.07
C CYS A 238 4.00 35.00 8.61
N GLY A 239 3.27 33.92 8.31
CA GLY A 239 3.30 33.29 7.00
C GLY A 239 4.35 32.18 6.87
N ASP A 240 5.05 31.84 7.96
CA ASP A 240 6.09 30.82 7.95
C ASP A 240 5.48 29.41 8.05
N PRO A 241 5.92 28.47 7.18
CA PRO A 241 5.41 27.11 7.19
C PRO A 241 5.96 26.28 8.36
N TRP A 242 5.12 25.48 8.99
CA TRP A 242 5.50 24.53 10.04
C TRP A 242 4.61 23.27 10.02
N SER A 243 5.01 22.21 10.71
CA SER A 243 4.25 20.96 10.80
C SER A 243 4.55 20.23 12.09
N THR A 244 3.58 19.47 12.58
CA THR A 244 3.78 18.47 13.63
C THR A 244 3.72 17.06 13.08
N GLU A 245 4.14 16.08 13.89
CA GLU A 245 3.97 14.67 13.57
C GLU A 245 2.48 14.28 13.49
N ARG A 246 1.61 14.92 14.29
CA ARG A 246 0.16 14.68 14.26
C ARG A 246 -0.45 15.06 12.90
N ASP A 247 0.04 16.13 12.28
CA ASP A 247 -0.43 16.58 10.97
C ASP A 247 -0.01 15.63 9.83
N SER A 248 0.82 14.64 10.15
CA SER A 248 1.26 13.62 9.19
C SER A 248 0.41 12.35 9.25
N LEU A 249 -0.60 12.28 10.13
CA LEU A 249 -1.45 11.12 10.35
C LEU A 249 -2.79 11.22 9.60
N PHE A 250 -3.24 10.10 9.04
CA PHE A 250 -4.53 9.94 8.35
C PHE A 250 -5.45 9.09 9.22
N VAL A 251 -6.23 9.75 10.08
CA VAL A 251 -6.98 9.09 11.16
C VAL A 251 -8.49 9.19 11.02
N SER A 252 -9.00 10.02 10.10
CA SER A 252 -10.44 10.18 9.86
C SER A 252 -10.87 9.43 8.61
N HIS A 253 -12.13 8.98 8.57
CA HIS A 253 -12.74 8.41 7.37
C HIS A 253 -12.62 9.33 6.17
N GLU A 254 -12.85 10.62 6.37
CA GLU A 254 -12.73 11.63 5.31
C GLU A 254 -11.32 11.70 4.72
N ALA A 255 -10.29 11.61 5.56
CA ALA A 255 -8.90 11.60 5.10
C ALA A 255 -8.56 10.30 4.34
N LEU A 256 -9.09 9.15 4.78
CA LEU A 256 -8.90 7.86 4.11
C LEU A 256 -9.61 7.81 2.76
N ASP A 257 -10.89 8.20 2.71
CA ASP A 257 -11.67 8.34 1.46
C ASP A 257 -10.97 9.28 0.49
N GLY A 258 -10.42 10.36 1.03
CA GLY A 258 -9.56 11.30 0.34
C GLY A 258 -8.34 10.66 -0.34
N LEU A 259 -7.62 9.80 0.37
CA LEU A 259 -6.46 9.09 -0.17
C LEU A 259 -6.86 8.12 -1.30
N PHE A 260 -7.97 7.40 -1.14
CA PHE A 260 -8.47 6.50 -2.19
C PHE A 260 -8.99 7.27 -3.40
N GLN A 261 -9.68 8.38 -3.20
CA GLN A 261 -10.09 9.28 -4.28
C GLN A 261 -8.87 9.88 -4.99
N PHE A 262 -7.81 10.20 -4.25
CA PHE A 262 -6.56 10.67 -4.83
C PHE A 262 -5.95 9.62 -5.75
N GLN A 263 -5.86 8.35 -5.31
CA GLN A 263 -5.39 7.24 -6.16
C GLN A 263 -6.12 7.20 -7.50
N GLU A 264 -7.46 7.25 -7.48
CA GLU A 264 -8.27 7.25 -8.70
C GLU A 264 -7.98 8.46 -9.60
N THR A 265 -7.84 9.64 -8.99
CA THR A 265 -7.57 10.90 -9.70
C THR A 265 -6.25 10.84 -10.47
N ILE A 266 -5.23 10.15 -9.93
CA ILE A 266 -3.93 9.98 -10.58
C ILE A 266 -3.85 8.70 -11.45
N GLY A 267 -4.98 8.05 -11.70
CA GLY A 267 -5.07 6.83 -12.53
C GLY A 267 -4.48 5.58 -11.88
N VAL A 268 -4.39 5.55 -10.54
CA VAL A 268 -3.99 4.36 -9.76
C VAL A 268 -5.26 3.72 -9.18
N PRO A 269 -5.48 2.40 -9.33
CA PRO A 269 -6.62 1.74 -8.71
C PRO A 269 -6.64 1.93 -7.19
N ARG A 270 -7.83 1.98 -6.58
CA ARG A 270 -7.98 1.98 -5.12
C ARG A 270 -7.40 0.69 -4.55
N ARG A 271 -6.25 0.77 -3.89
CA ARG A 271 -5.58 -0.41 -3.33
C ARG A 271 -4.65 -0.06 -2.18
N VAL A 272 -4.53 -1.03 -1.29
CA VAL A 272 -3.56 -1.06 -0.18
C VAL A 272 -2.65 -2.27 -0.40
N ILE A 273 -1.34 -2.05 -0.27
CA ILE A 273 -0.34 -3.12 -0.36
C ILE A 273 0.17 -3.42 1.03
N GLU A 274 -0.02 -4.65 1.50
CA GLU A 274 0.69 -5.20 2.65
C GLU A 274 1.82 -6.09 2.16
N VAL A 275 3.04 -5.81 2.63
CA VAL A 275 4.23 -6.57 2.28
C VAL A 275 4.31 -7.84 3.14
N ASN A 276 3.45 -8.81 2.84
CA ASN A 276 3.50 -10.15 3.40
C ASN A 276 4.25 -11.09 2.45
N TYR A 277 5.55 -11.27 2.67
CA TYR A 277 6.41 -12.07 1.82
C TYR A 277 7.35 -12.94 2.67
N PRO A 278 6.84 -14.00 3.33
CA PRO A 278 7.59 -14.75 4.34
C PRO A 278 8.79 -15.54 3.80
N GLU A 279 8.85 -15.77 2.49
CA GLU A 279 9.86 -16.60 1.84
C GLU A 279 11.26 -16.00 1.94
N LYS A 280 11.38 -14.67 1.85
CA LYS A 280 12.67 -13.98 1.79
C LYS A 280 12.65 -12.60 2.47
N PRO A 281 13.76 -12.15 3.05
CA PRO A 281 13.92 -10.75 3.47
C PRO A 281 13.71 -9.78 2.32
N LEU A 282 13.06 -8.64 2.59
CA LEU A 282 12.76 -7.62 1.60
C LEU A 282 13.30 -6.25 2.01
N ALA A 283 13.89 -5.55 1.05
CA ALA A 283 14.20 -4.14 1.12
C ALA A 283 13.15 -3.33 0.35
N ALA A 284 12.43 -2.46 1.05
CA ALA A 284 11.50 -1.50 0.45
C ALA A 284 12.20 -0.16 0.25
N VAL A 285 12.12 0.40 -0.97
CA VAL A 285 12.63 1.73 -1.32
C VAL A 285 11.47 2.67 -1.57
N PHE A 286 11.34 3.75 -0.81
CA PHE A 286 10.21 4.67 -0.92
C PHE A 286 10.53 6.11 -0.45
N PRO A 287 9.83 7.14 -0.96
CA PRO A 287 9.95 8.52 -0.51
C PRO A 287 9.11 8.76 0.75
N ALA A 288 9.71 8.45 1.90
CA ALA A 288 9.18 8.54 3.26
C ALA A 288 8.35 9.80 3.57
N GLY A 289 8.82 10.97 3.12
CA GLY A 289 8.13 12.25 3.37
C GLY A 289 6.85 12.48 2.54
N SER A 290 6.45 11.51 1.71
CA SER A 290 5.32 11.68 0.77
C SER A 290 4.48 10.43 0.54
N LEU A 291 5.06 9.23 0.60
CA LEU A 291 4.30 8.00 0.46
C LEU A 291 3.52 7.75 1.74
N VAL A 292 2.20 7.59 1.65
CA VAL A 292 1.39 7.17 2.79
C VAL A 292 1.67 5.71 3.08
N HIS A 293 2.11 5.44 4.30
CA HIS A 293 2.50 4.13 4.76
C HIS A 293 2.22 3.96 6.25
N HIS A 294 2.27 2.73 6.70
CA HIS A 294 2.31 2.38 8.11
C HIS A 294 2.88 0.98 8.29
N ARG A 295 3.00 0.57 9.54
CA ARG A 295 3.19 -0.82 9.91
C ARG A 295 1.83 -1.39 10.26
N TYR A 296 1.34 -2.34 9.47
CA TYR A 296 0.08 -3.02 9.79
C TYR A 296 0.28 -3.88 11.03
N ARG A 297 -0.37 -3.48 12.13
CA ARG A 297 -0.19 -4.08 13.44
C ARG A 297 -1.26 -5.12 13.70
N ASN A 298 -0.85 -6.37 13.68
CA ASN A 298 -1.69 -7.50 14.02
C ASN A 298 -1.06 -8.36 15.13
N MET A 299 -1.91 -9.14 15.81
CA MET A 299 -1.47 -10.12 16.80
C MET A 299 -0.97 -11.43 16.16
N SER A 300 -1.07 -11.55 14.84
CA SER A 300 -0.69 -12.73 14.06
C SER A 300 0.74 -12.62 13.49
N GLY A 301 1.24 -13.73 12.96
CA GLY A 301 2.56 -13.77 12.32
C GLY A 301 3.74 -13.88 13.28
N SER A 302 4.96 -13.78 12.73
CA SER A 302 6.20 -13.89 13.49
C SER A 302 6.74 -12.54 13.96
N PRO A 303 7.50 -12.49 15.07
CA PRO A 303 8.31 -11.32 15.40
C PRO A 303 9.21 -10.90 14.24
N ARG A 304 9.30 -9.59 14.04
CA ARG A 304 9.97 -8.97 12.90
C ARG A 304 11.11 -8.08 13.39
N SER A 305 12.23 -8.18 12.70
CA SER A 305 13.36 -7.26 12.81
C SER A 305 13.46 -6.41 11.55
N CYS A 306 13.93 -5.18 11.68
CA CYS A 306 14.18 -4.33 10.52
C CYS A 306 15.33 -3.35 10.71
N ILE A 307 15.96 -2.97 9.60
CA ILE A 307 16.85 -1.82 9.49
C ILE A 307 16.13 -0.74 8.69
N ILE A 308 16.17 0.49 9.19
CA ILE A 308 15.64 1.68 8.52
C ILE A 308 16.81 2.60 8.27
N ALA A 309 17.13 2.86 6.99
CA ALA A 309 18.12 3.84 6.57
C ALA A 309 17.40 4.99 5.85
N ALA A 310 17.56 6.22 6.34
CA ALA A 310 16.98 7.42 5.75
C ALA A 310 18.04 8.24 5.01
N PHE A 311 17.69 8.75 3.83
CA PHE A 311 18.58 9.40 2.89
C PHE A 311 18.11 10.79 2.53
N HIS A 312 18.98 11.79 2.70
CA HIS A 312 18.78 13.16 2.20
C HIS A 312 19.85 13.51 1.16
N LEU A 313 19.57 14.52 0.34
CA LEU A 313 20.57 15.13 -0.54
C LEU A 313 21.69 15.78 0.28
N ALA A 314 22.94 15.44 -0.04
CA ALA A 314 24.12 15.93 0.66
C ALA A 314 24.21 17.47 0.63
N VAL A 315 23.94 18.09 -0.52
CA VAL A 315 23.97 19.55 -0.72
C VAL A 315 22.92 20.31 0.12
N ARG A 316 21.83 19.65 0.52
CA ARG A 316 20.77 20.25 1.35
C ARG A 316 20.91 19.89 2.82
N ASN A 317 21.71 18.87 3.11
CA ASN A 317 21.92 18.40 4.45
C ASN A 317 23.38 17.95 4.57
N PRO A 318 24.36 18.86 4.62
CA PRO A 318 25.75 18.48 4.83
C PRO A 318 25.96 17.95 6.25
N GLY A 319 27.01 17.17 6.46
CA GLY A 319 27.37 16.58 7.75
C GLY A 319 27.80 15.11 7.64
N GLU A 320 27.82 14.43 8.77
CA GLU A 320 28.15 13.01 8.89
C GLU A 320 27.16 12.30 9.82
N LEU A 321 27.01 10.99 9.64
CA LEU A 321 26.29 10.13 10.60
C LEU A 321 27.23 9.65 11.69
N ILE A 322 28.46 9.27 11.34
CA ILE A 322 29.47 8.80 12.28
C ILE A 322 30.69 9.72 12.27
N HIS A 323 31.12 10.16 13.45
CA HIS A 323 32.35 10.93 13.67
C HIS A 323 33.58 10.00 13.63
N ALA A 324 33.77 9.28 12.53
CA ALA A 324 34.88 8.35 12.37
C ALA A 324 35.93 8.94 11.42
N LYS A 325 37.20 8.93 11.84
CA LYS A 325 38.31 9.24 10.93
C LYS A 325 38.48 8.09 9.95
N PHE A 326 38.14 8.32 8.69
CA PHE A 326 38.51 7.43 7.60
C PHE A 326 39.98 7.69 7.22
N PRO A 327 40.75 6.65 6.82
CA PRO A 327 42.14 6.84 6.43
C PRO A 327 42.27 7.91 5.34
N SER A 328 43.09 8.93 5.59
CA SER A 328 43.32 10.02 4.63
C SER A 328 44.09 9.49 3.43
N GLY A 329 43.54 9.62 2.22
CA GLY A 329 44.24 9.30 0.96
C GLY A 329 43.80 8.01 0.26
N SER A 330 42.93 7.19 0.87
CA SER A 330 42.24 6.10 0.18
C SER A 330 40.87 6.56 -0.34
N LYS A 331 40.46 6.06 -1.51
CA LYS A 331 39.10 6.26 -2.01
C LYS A 331 38.13 5.60 -1.02
N ARG A 332 37.13 6.35 -0.55
CA ARG A 332 36.09 5.85 0.37
C ARG A 332 35.27 4.76 -0.30
N SER A 333 34.89 3.74 0.46
CA SER A 333 33.84 2.81 0.02
C SER A 333 32.49 3.56 -0.08
N LEU A 334 31.51 2.96 -0.77
CA LEU A 334 30.18 3.58 -0.90
C LEU A 334 29.56 3.86 0.47
N LEU A 335 29.66 2.91 1.40
CA LEU A 335 29.09 3.08 2.72
C LEU A 335 29.84 4.12 3.54
N GLU A 336 31.18 4.11 3.50
CA GLU A 336 32.00 5.13 4.18
C GLU A 336 31.67 6.55 3.70
N PHE A 337 31.41 6.70 2.41
CA PHE A 337 30.93 7.96 1.85
C PHE A 337 29.55 8.33 2.41
N LEU A 338 28.61 7.38 2.38
CA LEU A 338 27.22 7.60 2.81
C LEU A 338 27.08 7.99 4.29
N VAL A 339 27.90 7.43 5.17
CA VAL A 339 27.84 7.68 6.63
C VAL A 339 28.86 8.68 7.14
N GLY A 340 29.90 8.98 6.35
CA GLY A 340 30.95 9.94 6.67
C GLY A 340 30.61 11.37 6.31
N PHE A 341 31.56 12.28 6.56
CA PHE A 341 31.39 13.71 6.31
C PHE A 341 31.22 14.03 4.82
N GLN A 342 30.20 14.83 4.54
CA GLN A 342 29.91 15.44 3.25
C GLN A 342 29.63 16.92 3.45
N ASP A 343 30.33 17.77 2.70
CA ASP A 343 30.17 19.23 2.72
C ASP A 343 29.11 19.77 1.74
N GLY A 344 28.57 18.88 0.91
CA GLY A 344 27.57 19.21 -0.11
C GLY A 344 28.14 19.48 -1.50
N ASP A 345 29.46 19.45 -1.69
CA ASP A 345 30.14 19.55 -2.99
C ASP A 345 30.79 18.22 -3.39
N SER A 346 30.00 17.14 -3.28
CA SER A 346 30.49 15.76 -3.36
C SER A 346 30.04 15.03 -4.64
N ASP A 347 29.53 15.77 -5.64
CA ASP A 347 29.02 15.22 -6.91
C ASP A 347 30.04 14.32 -7.62
N ASP A 348 31.29 14.79 -7.74
CA ASP A 348 32.34 14.09 -8.48
C ASP A 348 32.75 12.80 -7.78
N GLU A 349 33.05 12.89 -6.49
CA GLU A 349 33.43 11.76 -5.65
C GLU A 349 32.30 10.71 -5.59
N PHE A 350 31.06 11.15 -5.33
CA PHE A 350 29.91 10.24 -5.27
C PHE A 350 29.70 9.51 -6.59
N THR A 351 29.73 10.24 -7.70
CA THR A 351 29.52 9.62 -9.01
C THR A 351 30.66 8.65 -9.32
N ASP A 352 31.91 8.98 -8.97
CA ASP A 352 33.05 8.07 -9.15
C ASP A 352 32.95 6.81 -8.29
N ILE A 353 32.41 6.90 -7.07
CA ILE A 353 32.17 5.74 -6.20
C ILE A 353 31.03 4.86 -6.75
N ILE A 354 29.95 5.47 -7.24
CA ILE A 354 28.86 4.73 -7.90
C ILE A 354 29.37 4.02 -9.17
N CYS A 355 30.25 4.68 -9.93
CA CYS A 355 30.81 4.12 -11.15
C CYS A 355 31.78 2.96 -10.91
N ASP A 356 32.53 2.98 -9.80
CA ASP A 356 33.32 1.82 -9.38
C ASP A 356 32.43 0.60 -9.10
N ASN A 357 31.18 0.82 -8.72
CA ASN A 357 30.19 -0.22 -8.49
C ASN A 357 29.32 -0.53 -9.73
N ALA A 358 29.58 0.09 -10.89
CA ALA A 358 28.72 -0.02 -12.08
C ALA A 358 28.51 -1.46 -12.55
N LYS A 359 29.55 -2.30 -12.47
CA LYS A 359 29.47 -3.72 -12.82
C LYS A 359 28.50 -4.47 -11.91
N ARG A 360 28.59 -4.25 -10.59
CA ARG A 360 27.71 -4.87 -9.58
C ARG A 360 26.26 -4.42 -9.75
N ILE A 361 26.08 -3.13 -10.08
CA ILE A 361 24.77 -2.56 -10.41
C ILE A 361 24.18 -3.26 -11.65
N GLU A 362 24.96 -3.43 -12.72
CA GLU A 362 24.53 -4.14 -13.92
C GLU A 362 24.15 -5.60 -13.62
N GLU A 363 25.02 -6.34 -12.93
CA GLU A 363 24.78 -7.74 -12.57
C GLU A 363 23.45 -7.90 -11.81
N MET A 364 23.19 -7.06 -10.80
CA MET A 364 21.94 -7.10 -10.04
C MET A 364 20.71 -6.72 -10.89
N ILE A 365 20.81 -5.74 -11.80
CA ILE A 365 19.69 -5.39 -12.71
C ILE A 365 19.28 -6.58 -13.58
N TRP A 366 20.27 -7.33 -14.07
CA TRP A 366 20.03 -8.51 -14.89
C TRP A 366 19.52 -9.69 -14.07
N GLU A 367 20.01 -9.84 -12.85
CA GLU A 367 19.52 -10.84 -11.92
C GLU A 367 18.03 -10.62 -11.59
N LEU A 368 17.65 -9.39 -11.24
CA LEU A 368 16.25 -9.00 -10.98
C LEU A 368 15.33 -9.17 -12.20
N SER A 369 15.89 -9.16 -13.41
CA SER A 369 15.15 -9.39 -14.65
C SER A 369 14.98 -10.88 -14.99
N SER A 370 15.65 -11.78 -14.27
CA SER A 370 15.69 -13.21 -14.57
C SER A 370 14.68 -13.98 -13.71
N PRO A 371 13.70 -14.68 -14.29
CA PRO A 371 12.67 -15.40 -13.53
C PRO A 371 13.22 -16.53 -12.63
N SER A 372 14.43 -17.02 -12.90
CA SER A 372 15.05 -18.13 -12.16
C SER A 372 16.12 -17.68 -11.17
N ALA A 373 16.32 -16.37 -10.98
CA ALA A 373 17.33 -15.85 -10.09
C ALA A 373 16.92 -15.91 -8.61
N GLU A 374 17.91 -15.77 -7.71
CA GLU A 374 17.65 -15.66 -6.29
C GLU A 374 17.10 -14.27 -5.94
N SER A 375 17.65 -13.22 -6.56
CA SER A 375 17.14 -11.85 -6.44
C SER A 375 15.82 -11.66 -7.17
N ILE A 376 14.91 -10.90 -6.56
CA ILE A 376 13.57 -10.65 -7.08
C ILE A 376 13.16 -9.18 -6.93
N LEU A 377 12.48 -8.67 -7.95
CA LEU A 377 11.62 -7.50 -7.83
C LEU A 377 10.21 -8.02 -7.60
N VAL A 378 9.63 -7.75 -6.43
CA VAL A 378 8.32 -8.30 -6.07
C VAL A 378 7.22 -7.56 -6.83
N ASP A 379 6.32 -8.32 -7.45
CA ASP A 379 5.13 -7.77 -8.08
C ASP A 379 4.12 -7.35 -6.99
N LEU A 380 3.78 -6.05 -6.99
CA LEU A 380 2.84 -5.48 -6.03
C LEU A 380 1.40 -5.95 -6.27
N GLN A 381 1.04 -6.38 -7.48
CA GLN A 381 -0.33 -6.85 -7.74
C GLN A 381 -0.69 -8.07 -6.88
N GLY A 382 0.24 -9.00 -6.72
CA GLY A 382 0.05 -10.19 -5.87
C GLY A 382 0.02 -9.92 -4.36
N LEU A 383 0.29 -8.68 -3.94
CA LEU A 383 0.31 -8.24 -2.54
C LEU A 383 -0.83 -7.28 -2.19
N ALA A 384 -1.73 -7.01 -3.13
CA ALA A 384 -2.91 -6.20 -2.85
C ALA A 384 -3.87 -6.98 -1.95
N ILE A 385 -4.21 -6.43 -0.79
CA ILE A 385 -5.16 -7.08 0.14
C ILE A 385 -6.61 -6.91 -0.35
N LEU A 386 -6.87 -5.92 -1.21
CA LEU A 386 -8.19 -5.62 -1.75
C LEU A 386 -8.07 -5.31 -3.25
N ASP A 387 -8.65 -6.19 -4.07
CA ASP A 387 -9.01 -5.92 -5.46
C ASP A 387 -10.54 -6.08 -5.60
N PHE A 388 -11.24 -4.96 -5.75
CA PHE A 388 -12.69 -4.95 -5.87
C PHE A 388 -13.19 -5.48 -7.23
N ASP A 389 -12.29 -5.66 -8.19
CA ASP A 389 -12.61 -6.17 -9.52
C ASP A 389 -12.46 -7.70 -9.62
N ASP A 390 -11.79 -8.36 -8.65
CA ASP A 390 -11.71 -9.83 -8.57
C ASP A 390 -12.92 -10.42 -7.83
N THR A 391 -13.97 -10.68 -8.60
CA THR A 391 -15.22 -11.31 -8.11
C THR A 391 -15.03 -12.66 -7.40
N VAL A 392 -13.98 -13.43 -7.70
CA VAL A 392 -13.72 -14.72 -7.06
C VAL A 392 -13.13 -14.51 -5.67
N ALA A 393 -12.10 -13.67 -5.57
CA ALA A 393 -11.49 -13.30 -4.29
C ALA A 393 -12.50 -12.61 -3.37
N LEU A 394 -13.30 -11.68 -3.90
CA LEU A 394 -14.33 -10.97 -3.15
C LEU A 394 -15.43 -11.91 -2.64
N THR A 395 -15.85 -12.89 -3.46
CA THR A 395 -16.83 -13.91 -3.05
C THR A 395 -16.30 -14.79 -1.91
N GLU A 396 -15.03 -15.18 -1.98
CA GLU A 396 -14.40 -16.00 -0.93
C GLU A 396 -14.23 -15.22 0.37
N PHE A 397 -13.83 -13.95 0.29
CA PHE A 397 -13.73 -13.05 1.44
C PHE A 397 -15.11 -12.85 2.10
N LEU A 398 -16.10 -12.39 1.33
CA LEU A 398 -17.44 -12.11 1.86
C LEU A 398 -18.10 -13.36 2.43
N SER A 399 -18.01 -14.51 1.75
CA SER A 399 -18.61 -15.75 2.27
C SER A 399 -17.97 -16.22 3.57
N THR A 400 -16.67 -15.98 3.76
CA THR A 400 -15.95 -16.31 5.01
C THR A 400 -16.40 -15.40 6.15
N SER A 401 -16.43 -14.09 5.93
CA SER A 401 -16.87 -13.13 6.94
C SER A 401 -18.34 -13.31 7.29
N MET A 402 -19.21 -13.50 6.29
CA MET A 402 -20.63 -13.79 6.52
C MET A 402 -20.84 -15.08 7.31
N PHE A 403 -20.02 -16.11 7.07
CA PHE A 403 -20.11 -17.38 7.80
C PHE A 403 -19.78 -17.21 9.29
N TYR A 404 -18.88 -16.29 9.62
CA TYR A 404 -18.56 -15.92 10.99
C TYR A 404 -19.67 -15.03 11.60
N ASP A 405 -20.02 -13.95 10.90
CA ASP A 405 -20.97 -12.93 11.36
C ASP A 405 -22.40 -13.44 11.52
N LYS A 406 -22.81 -14.47 10.77
CA LYS A 406 -24.10 -15.14 10.96
C LYS A 406 -24.22 -15.89 12.30
N HIS A 407 -23.15 -15.93 13.09
CA HIS A 407 -23.12 -16.43 14.47
C HIS A 407 -22.85 -15.30 15.49
N GLY A 408 -22.53 -14.08 15.05
CA GLY A 408 -22.31 -12.91 15.91
C GLY A 408 -23.59 -12.49 16.63
N LEU A 409 -23.45 -12.04 17.89
CA LEU A 409 -24.47 -11.55 18.86
C LEU A 409 -25.95 -11.86 18.54
N LEU A 410 -26.27 -13.11 18.21
CA LEU A 410 -27.62 -13.57 17.85
C LEU A 410 -28.53 -13.85 19.04
N HIS A 411 -28.14 -13.33 20.19
CA HIS A 411 -29.06 -13.01 21.27
C HIS A 411 -29.55 -11.57 21.12
N LEU A 412 -29.86 -11.13 19.89
CA LEU A 412 -30.73 -9.99 19.63
C LEU A 412 -32.10 -10.34 20.23
N ILE A 413 -32.24 -10.16 21.54
CA ILE A 413 -33.52 -10.14 22.23
C ILE A 413 -34.24 -8.92 21.66
N LEU A 414 -35.01 -9.12 20.59
CA LEU A 414 -35.76 -8.05 19.94
C LEU A 414 -36.83 -7.48 20.89
N TYR A 415 -37.29 -8.32 21.83
CA TYR A 415 -38.25 -7.97 22.88
C TYR A 415 -38.00 -8.80 24.15
N GLU A 416 -38.08 -8.18 25.32
CA GLU A 416 -37.95 -8.82 26.63
C GLU A 416 -39.14 -9.72 27.00
N ASP A 417 -40.24 -9.64 26.26
CA ASP A 417 -41.55 -10.24 26.59
C ASP A 417 -41.83 -11.62 25.94
N GLY A 418 -40.86 -12.19 25.23
CA GLY A 418 -40.97 -13.54 24.66
C GLY A 418 -41.71 -13.63 23.32
N HIS A 419 -42.00 -12.52 22.64
CA HIS A 419 -42.56 -12.49 21.27
C HIS A 419 -41.63 -13.05 20.15
N GLU A 420 -40.52 -13.68 20.53
CA GLU A 420 -39.49 -14.21 19.63
C GLU A 420 -39.87 -15.50 18.87
N GLU A 421 -40.85 -16.27 19.36
CA GLU A 421 -41.12 -17.64 18.88
C GLU A 421 -41.39 -17.70 17.37
N ILE A 422 -42.14 -16.73 16.83
CA ILE A 422 -42.49 -16.70 15.40
C ILE A 422 -41.27 -16.51 14.48
N ARG A 423 -40.14 -16.02 14.99
CA ARG A 423 -38.93 -15.65 14.23
C ARG A 423 -37.85 -16.72 14.26
N LYS A 424 -37.94 -17.65 15.23
CA LYS A 424 -36.95 -18.72 15.44
C LYS A 424 -36.72 -19.59 14.19
N PRO A 425 -37.76 -19.99 13.41
CA PRO A 425 -37.55 -20.76 12.19
C PRO A 425 -36.65 -20.05 11.18
N ALA A 426 -36.92 -18.77 10.90
CA ALA A 426 -36.11 -17.97 9.98
C ALA A 426 -34.67 -17.78 10.48
N ARG A 427 -34.49 -17.45 11.77
CA ARG A 427 -33.14 -17.32 12.38
C ARG A 427 -32.35 -18.62 12.32
N LYS A 428 -33.00 -19.75 12.64
CA LYS A 428 -32.38 -21.08 12.58
C LYS A 428 -31.93 -21.41 11.16
N ARG A 429 -32.76 -21.13 10.15
CA ARG A 429 -32.41 -21.37 8.74
C ARG A 429 -31.19 -20.56 8.31
N ILE A 430 -31.11 -19.28 8.67
CA ILE A 430 -29.94 -18.43 8.36
C ILE A 430 -28.72 -18.91 9.14
N GLY A 431 -28.87 -19.20 10.44
CA GLY A 431 -27.78 -19.67 11.31
C GLY A 431 -27.18 -21.01 10.91
N GLU A 432 -27.98 -21.93 10.34
CA GLU A 432 -27.53 -23.24 9.86
C GLU A 432 -26.97 -23.22 8.42
N MET A 433 -27.02 -22.06 7.73
CA MET A 433 -26.51 -21.92 6.37
C MET A 433 -25.00 -22.18 6.31
N GLN A 434 -24.57 -23.01 5.36
CA GLN A 434 -23.16 -23.37 5.15
C GLN A 434 -22.45 -22.33 4.28
N LYS A 435 -21.13 -22.18 4.47
CA LYS A 435 -20.30 -21.23 3.70
C LYS A 435 -20.43 -21.44 2.19
N ASP A 436 -20.38 -22.68 1.72
CA ASP A 436 -20.49 -23.00 0.28
C ASP A 436 -21.84 -22.53 -0.31
N THR A 437 -22.92 -22.63 0.48
CA THR A 437 -24.23 -22.11 0.09
C THR A 437 -24.23 -20.59 0.00
N MET A 438 -23.53 -19.90 0.91
CA MET A 438 -23.36 -18.45 0.87
C MET A 438 -22.57 -18.02 -0.38
N ALA A 439 -21.43 -18.66 -0.63
CA ALA A 439 -20.58 -18.39 -1.79
C ALA A 439 -21.35 -18.57 -3.12
N LEU A 440 -22.14 -19.66 -3.24
CA LEU A 440 -22.97 -19.91 -4.43
C LEU A 440 -24.01 -18.80 -4.67
N ARG A 441 -24.59 -18.26 -3.60
CA ARG A 441 -25.58 -17.18 -3.69
C ARG A 441 -24.93 -15.84 -4.02
N LEU A 442 -23.73 -15.58 -3.50
CA LEU A 442 -22.95 -14.39 -3.80
C LEU A 442 -22.40 -14.37 -5.23
N ALA A 443 -22.05 -15.53 -5.81
CA ALA A 443 -21.54 -15.63 -7.18
C ALA A 443 -22.49 -15.04 -8.25
N HIS A 444 -23.78 -14.87 -7.94
CA HIS A 444 -24.79 -14.30 -8.83
C HIS A 444 -25.11 -12.82 -8.57
N GLY A 445 -24.51 -12.20 -7.54
CA GLY A 445 -24.87 -10.85 -7.10
C GLY A 445 -23.76 -10.13 -6.33
N CYS A 446 -22.51 -10.56 -6.51
CA CYS A 446 -21.36 -9.98 -5.83
C CYS A 446 -21.28 -8.47 -6.13
N PRO A 447 -21.13 -7.62 -5.10
CA PRO A 447 -21.21 -6.18 -5.29
C PRO A 447 -20.00 -5.66 -6.06
N THR A 448 -20.23 -5.04 -7.22
CA THR A 448 -19.20 -4.31 -8.00
C THR A 448 -19.07 -2.86 -7.57
N SER A 449 -19.88 -2.41 -6.62
CA SER A 449 -19.85 -1.08 -6.01
C SER A 449 -20.17 -1.21 -4.53
N LEU A 450 -19.72 -0.25 -3.72
CA LEU A 450 -19.98 -0.19 -2.29
C LEU A 450 -20.96 0.95 -2.01
N ASP A 451 -21.96 0.69 -1.16
CA ASP A 451 -22.94 1.69 -0.72
C ASP A 451 -22.99 1.68 0.79
N LEU A 452 -22.96 2.85 1.45
CA LEU A 452 -23.31 2.97 2.86
C LEU A 452 -24.72 3.54 2.96
N LEU A 453 -25.62 2.76 3.53
CA LEU A 453 -27.02 3.13 3.69
C LEU A 453 -27.25 3.72 5.08
N GLN A 454 -28.01 4.80 5.12
CA GLN A 454 -28.55 5.30 6.37
C GLN A 454 -29.59 4.31 6.92
N PRO A 455 -29.69 4.15 8.26
CA PRO A 455 -30.66 3.26 8.90
C PRO A 455 -32.10 3.43 8.39
N GLU A 456 -32.51 4.66 8.09
CA GLU A 456 -33.82 5.01 7.53
C GLU A 456 -34.03 4.37 6.16
N THR A 457 -33.01 4.38 5.31
CA THR A 457 -33.07 3.76 3.99
C THR A 457 -33.19 2.25 4.13
N MET A 458 -32.43 1.65 5.04
CA MET A 458 -32.49 0.21 5.30
C MET A 458 -33.89 -0.21 5.80
N ARG A 459 -34.50 0.59 6.68
CA ARG A 459 -35.88 0.36 7.15
C ARG A 459 -36.88 0.44 6.01
N VAL A 460 -36.83 1.47 5.19
CA VAL A 460 -37.75 1.65 4.04
C VAL A 460 -37.66 0.46 3.08
N VAL A 461 -36.44 -0.01 2.81
CA VAL A 461 -36.22 -1.19 1.95
C VAL A 461 -36.79 -2.45 2.60
N ALA A 462 -36.53 -2.66 3.91
CA ALA A 462 -37.07 -3.81 4.63
C ALA A 462 -38.61 -3.83 4.62
N ASP A 463 -39.25 -2.69 4.90
CA ASP A 463 -40.71 -2.56 4.87
C ASP A 463 -41.29 -2.81 3.47
N ALA A 464 -40.64 -2.32 2.42
CA ALA A 464 -41.05 -2.56 1.04
C ALA A 464 -41.04 -4.07 0.70
N ILE A 465 -39.98 -4.79 1.09
CA ILE A 465 -39.89 -6.24 0.88
C ILE A 465 -40.96 -6.98 1.70
N VAL A 466 -41.22 -6.56 2.94
CA VAL A 466 -42.28 -7.14 3.79
C VAL A 466 -43.66 -6.95 3.16
N GLU A 467 -43.95 -5.78 2.59
CA GLU A 467 -45.22 -5.50 1.91
C GLU A 467 -45.39 -6.35 0.65
N MET A 468 -44.34 -6.52 -0.16
CA MET A 468 -44.37 -7.40 -1.34
C MET A 468 -44.62 -8.86 -0.93
N ALA A 469 -43.99 -9.32 0.16
CA ALA A 469 -44.16 -10.65 0.71
C ALA A 469 -45.55 -10.94 1.32
N LYS A 470 -46.44 -9.93 1.43
CA LYS A 470 -47.85 -10.15 1.81
C LYS A 470 -48.69 -10.81 0.71
N ARG A 471 -48.20 -10.85 -0.53
CA ARG A 471 -48.93 -11.34 -1.72
C ARG A 471 -48.28 -12.62 -2.30
N PRO A 472 -48.16 -13.71 -1.52
CA PRO A 472 -47.39 -14.88 -1.95
C PRO A 472 -47.95 -15.52 -3.22
N GLU A 473 -47.04 -16.07 -4.04
CA GLU A 473 -47.40 -17.08 -5.04
C GLU A 473 -47.27 -18.47 -4.38
N LEU A 474 -48.36 -19.22 -4.33
CA LEU A 474 -48.35 -20.57 -3.80
C LEU A 474 -47.72 -21.51 -4.84
N TYR A 475 -46.44 -21.85 -4.68
CA TYR A 475 -45.83 -22.96 -5.40
C TYR A 475 -46.52 -24.29 -5.00
N PRO A 476 -46.95 -25.15 -5.94
CA PRO A 476 -47.77 -26.32 -5.64
C PRO A 476 -47.01 -27.52 -5.03
N LYS A 477 -45.76 -27.36 -4.57
CA LYS A 477 -44.88 -28.48 -4.16
C LYS A 477 -44.63 -28.63 -2.65
N VAL A 478 -45.21 -27.79 -1.79
CA VAL A 478 -44.99 -27.84 -0.33
C VAL A 478 -46.33 -27.73 0.42
N PRO A 479 -46.58 -28.49 1.51
CA PRO A 479 -47.81 -28.40 2.28
C PRO A 479 -48.12 -26.96 2.70
N HIS A 480 -49.31 -26.47 2.37
CA HIS A 480 -49.74 -25.07 2.53
C HIS A 480 -49.51 -24.47 3.94
N HIS A 481 -49.54 -25.31 4.98
CA HIS A 481 -49.40 -24.84 6.36
C HIS A 481 -47.97 -24.45 6.75
N ASN A 482 -46.96 -25.17 6.24
CA ASN A 482 -45.55 -24.88 6.54
C ASN A 482 -45.05 -23.65 5.78
N VAL A 483 -45.47 -23.48 4.52
CA VAL A 483 -45.09 -22.33 3.68
C VAL A 483 -45.58 -21.01 4.27
N THR A 484 -46.83 -20.99 4.75
CA THR A 484 -47.45 -19.79 5.31
C THR A 484 -46.77 -19.38 6.62
N PHE A 485 -46.37 -20.35 7.44
CA PHE A 485 -45.68 -20.11 8.70
C PHE A 485 -44.22 -19.66 8.49
N GLU A 486 -43.49 -20.28 7.55
CA GLU A 486 -42.12 -19.89 7.20
C GLU A 486 -42.05 -18.49 6.61
N LEU A 487 -42.94 -18.16 5.68
CA LEU A 487 -43.02 -16.82 5.10
C LEU A 487 -43.42 -15.78 6.15
N ALA A 488 -44.34 -16.11 7.06
CA ALA A 488 -44.65 -15.25 8.20
C ALA A 488 -43.40 -15.03 9.07
N SER A 489 -42.66 -16.10 9.40
CA SER A 489 -41.43 -16.04 10.19
C SER A 489 -40.41 -15.08 9.59
N LEU A 490 -40.15 -15.19 8.28
CA LEU A 490 -39.23 -14.33 7.55
C LEU A 490 -39.70 -12.89 7.49
N ARG A 491 -40.99 -12.65 7.22
CA ARG A 491 -41.56 -11.28 7.17
C ARG A 491 -41.49 -10.58 8.51
N TYR A 492 -41.82 -11.28 9.59
CA TYR A 492 -41.68 -10.72 10.93
C TYR A 492 -40.21 -10.44 11.21
N LEU A 493 -39.30 -11.39 10.96
CA LEU A 493 -37.86 -11.18 11.16
C LEU A 493 -37.35 -9.95 10.40
N LEU A 494 -37.68 -9.81 9.11
CA LEU A 494 -37.24 -8.68 8.30
C LEU A 494 -37.79 -7.34 8.81
N LYS A 495 -39.07 -7.31 9.21
CA LYS A 495 -39.66 -6.13 9.83
C LYS A 495 -38.92 -5.76 11.11
N ASP A 496 -38.60 -6.70 11.97
CA ASP A 496 -37.93 -6.36 13.22
C ASP A 496 -36.50 -5.93 13.04
N LEU A 497 -35.76 -6.58 12.14
CA LEU A 497 -34.39 -6.18 11.83
C LEU A 497 -34.36 -4.75 11.28
N GLY A 498 -35.37 -4.37 10.49
CA GLY A 498 -35.53 -3.00 10.03
C GLY A 498 -35.79 -2.00 11.16
N GLU A 499 -36.38 -2.41 12.29
CA GLU A 499 -36.51 -1.54 13.48
C GLU A 499 -35.25 -1.56 14.35
N ALA A 500 -34.64 -2.74 14.47
CA ALA A 500 -33.45 -2.99 15.28
C ALA A 500 -32.23 -2.21 14.74
N ILE A 501 -32.18 -1.93 13.44
CA ILE A 501 -31.10 -1.16 12.83
C ILE A 501 -30.92 0.24 13.46
N PHE A 502 -32.01 0.84 13.99
CA PHE A 502 -31.95 2.12 14.71
C PHE A 502 -31.50 1.99 16.17
N ARG A 503 -31.57 0.78 16.73
CA ARG A 503 -31.25 0.49 18.13
C ARG A 503 -29.87 -0.16 18.28
N CYS A 504 -29.11 -0.27 17.19
CA CYS A 504 -27.77 -0.80 17.22
C CYS A 504 -26.85 0.21 17.91
N GLU A 505 -26.36 -0.13 19.11
CA GLU A 505 -25.43 0.72 19.86
C GLU A 505 -23.95 0.45 19.48
N GLY A 506 -23.67 -0.70 18.86
CA GLY A 506 -22.33 -1.12 18.47
C GLY A 506 -22.21 -1.44 16.97
N THR A 507 -21.00 -1.25 16.44
CA THR A 507 -20.64 -1.55 15.04
C THR A 507 -20.88 -3.01 14.69
N GLU A 508 -20.48 -3.94 15.56
CA GLU A 508 -20.72 -5.38 15.38
C GLU A 508 -22.21 -5.72 15.28
N THR A 509 -23.04 -5.12 16.13
CA THR A 509 -24.50 -5.34 16.12
C THR A 509 -25.14 -4.75 14.87
N PHE A 510 -24.67 -3.60 14.40
CA PHE A 510 -25.12 -3.00 13.15
C PHE A 510 -24.74 -3.85 11.94
N LEU A 511 -23.48 -4.31 11.88
CA LEU A 511 -22.97 -5.20 10.83
C LEU A 511 -23.79 -6.49 10.74
N CYS A 512 -23.98 -7.17 11.87
CA CYS A 512 -24.78 -8.39 11.95
C CYS A 512 -26.24 -8.11 11.54
N THR A 513 -26.84 -7.01 12.01
CA THR A 513 -28.23 -6.66 11.64
C THR A 513 -28.37 -6.41 10.13
N SER A 514 -27.39 -5.74 9.51
CA SER A 514 -27.32 -5.56 8.06
C SER A 514 -27.21 -6.89 7.30
N LEU A 515 -26.37 -7.80 7.78
CA LEU A 515 -26.23 -9.14 7.20
C LEU A 515 -27.54 -9.93 7.28
N PHE A 516 -28.23 -9.87 8.42
CA PHE A 516 -29.49 -10.55 8.63
C PHE A 516 -30.63 -9.98 7.78
N LEU A 517 -30.63 -8.66 7.52
CA LEU A 517 -31.57 -8.03 6.58
C LEU A 517 -31.40 -8.61 5.17
N PHE A 518 -30.16 -8.76 4.71
CA PHE A 518 -29.86 -9.39 3.42
C PHE A 518 -30.34 -10.84 3.39
N TRP A 519 -29.94 -11.69 4.35
CA TRP A 519 -30.28 -13.11 4.32
C TRP A 519 -31.76 -13.40 4.52
N ALA A 520 -32.44 -12.67 5.41
CA ALA A 520 -33.88 -12.81 5.58
C ALA A 520 -34.63 -12.41 4.29
N GLY A 521 -34.14 -11.39 3.59
CA GLY A 521 -34.67 -10.97 2.30
C GLY A 521 -34.42 -11.99 1.18
N GLU A 522 -33.20 -12.53 1.07
CA GLU A 522 -32.88 -13.60 0.10
C GLU A 522 -33.75 -14.85 0.32
N GLU A 523 -33.98 -15.24 1.57
CA GLU A 523 -34.85 -16.37 1.91
C GLU A 523 -36.33 -16.11 1.58
N ILE A 524 -36.76 -14.85 1.45
CA ILE A 524 -38.12 -14.50 1.02
C ILE A 524 -38.30 -14.70 -0.50
N VAL A 525 -37.26 -14.47 -1.31
CA VAL A 525 -37.33 -14.47 -2.78
C VAL A 525 -38.05 -15.69 -3.37
N PRO A 526 -37.78 -16.94 -2.94
CA PRO A 526 -38.45 -18.13 -3.50
C PRO A 526 -39.97 -18.17 -3.28
N TYR A 527 -40.52 -17.36 -2.36
CA TYR A 527 -41.96 -17.30 -2.06
C TYR A 527 -42.68 -16.18 -2.83
N LEU A 528 -41.96 -15.37 -3.59
CA LEU A 528 -42.48 -14.24 -4.36
C LEU A 528 -42.77 -14.62 -5.82
N LYS A 529 -43.66 -13.86 -6.46
CA LYS A 529 -43.91 -13.94 -7.90
C LYS A 529 -42.69 -13.48 -8.69
N GLU A 530 -42.48 -13.99 -9.90
CA GLU A 530 -41.34 -13.60 -10.74
C GLU A 530 -41.22 -12.07 -10.93
N SER A 531 -42.35 -11.37 -11.08
CA SER A 531 -42.37 -9.90 -11.18
C SER A 531 -41.83 -9.22 -9.92
N ASP A 532 -42.15 -9.76 -8.75
CA ASP A 532 -41.75 -9.20 -7.46
C ASP A 532 -40.30 -9.61 -7.14
N GLN A 533 -39.86 -10.81 -7.55
CA GLN A 533 -38.46 -11.23 -7.46
C GLN A 533 -37.54 -10.27 -8.24
N ALA A 534 -37.95 -9.85 -9.45
CA ALA A 534 -37.19 -8.90 -10.26
C ALA A 534 -37.04 -7.51 -9.59
N VAL A 535 -38.00 -7.12 -8.74
CA VAL A 535 -37.96 -5.86 -7.97
C VAL A 535 -37.17 -6.03 -6.67
N VAL A 536 -37.31 -7.17 -5.99
CA VAL A 536 -36.67 -7.42 -4.69
C VAL A 536 -35.18 -7.66 -4.82
N ARG A 537 -34.70 -8.36 -5.87
CA ARG A 537 -33.26 -8.66 -6.02
C ARG A 537 -32.35 -7.40 -6.02
N PRO A 538 -32.66 -6.31 -6.75
CA PRO A 538 -31.91 -5.06 -6.64
C PRO A 538 -31.89 -4.47 -5.22
N LEU A 539 -33.00 -4.56 -4.49
CA LEU A 539 -33.13 -4.08 -3.11
C LEU A 539 -32.27 -4.91 -2.15
N LEU A 540 -32.21 -6.23 -2.32
CA LEU A 540 -31.30 -7.09 -1.56
C LEU A 540 -29.84 -6.78 -1.86
N GLY A 541 -29.53 -6.44 -3.12
CA GLY A 541 -28.22 -5.93 -3.50
C GLY A 541 -27.80 -4.69 -2.70
N MET A 542 -28.75 -3.83 -2.27
CA MET A 542 -28.43 -2.68 -1.41
C MET A 542 -27.97 -3.13 -0.02
N PHE A 543 -28.64 -4.11 0.61
CA PHE A 543 -28.20 -4.65 1.90
C PHE A 543 -26.85 -5.36 1.80
N LEU A 544 -26.62 -6.09 0.71
CA LEU A 544 -25.35 -6.76 0.45
C LEU A 544 -24.21 -5.75 0.28
N ARG A 545 -24.41 -4.70 -0.52
CA ARG A 545 -23.44 -3.60 -0.69
C ARG A 545 -23.16 -2.88 0.62
N ASN A 546 -24.21 -2.64 1.42
CA ASN A 546 -24.07 -2.06 2.75
C ASN A 546 -23.26 -2.93 3.69
N TYR A 547 -23.58 -4.22 3.78
CA TYR A 547 -22.82 -5.16 4.60
C TYR A 547 -21.36 -5.24 4.14
N ALA A 548 -21.10 -5.38 2.84
CA ALA A 548 -19.75 -5.44 2.30
C ALA A 548 -18.97 -4.15 2.61
N ALA A 549 -19.56 -2.98 2.37
CA ALA A 549 -18.96 -1.69 2.67
C ALA A 549 -18.65 -1.55 4.17
N PHE A 550 -19.60 -1.91 5.03
CA PHE A 550 -19.46 -1.78 6.48
C PHE A 550 -18.47 -2.79 7.07
N LEU A 551 -18.42 -4.01 6.54
CA LEU A 551 -17.43 -5.03 6.90
C LEU A 551 -16.02 -4.55 6.57
N LEU A 552 -15.82 -4.01 5.37
CA LEU A 552 -14.53 -3.46 4.95
C LEU A 552 -14.12 -2.25 5.80
N LEU A 553 -15.08 -1.43 6.21
CA LEU A 553 -14.81 -0.35 7.16
C LEU A 553 -14.38 -0.90 8.52
N ILE A 554 -15.03 -1.93 9.06
CA ILE A 554 -14.67 -2.51 10.37
C ILE A 554 -13.32 -3.23 10.31
N GLU A 555 -13.09 -4.08 9.31
CA GLU A 555 -11.82 -4.79 9.12
C GLU A 555 -10.67 -3.81 8.79
N GLY A 556 -10.98 -2.66 8.19
CA GLY A 556 -10.02 -1.57 7.99
C GLY A 556 -9.81 -0.65 9.20
N LEU A 557 -10.63 -0.78 10.25
CA LEU A 557 -10.55 -0.03 11.51
C LEU A 557 -9.88 -0.81 12.66
N ASN A 558 -9.64 -2.12 12.48
CA ASN A 558 -9.03 -3.03 13.46
C ASN A 558 -7.61 -3.46 13.06
#